data_AF-A0A8I1EHZ5-F1
#
_entry.id   AF-A0A8I1EHZ5-F1
#
_cell.length_a   1.000
_cell.length_b   1.000
_cell.length_c   1.000
_cell.angle_alpha   90.00
_cell.angle_beta   90.00
_cell.angle_gamma   90.00
#
_symmetry.space_group_name_H-M   'P 1'
#
loop_
_entity.id
_entity.type
_entity.pdbx_description
1 polymer ?
#
loop_
_entity_poly.entity_id
_entity_poly.type
_entity_poly.pdbx_seq_one_letter_code
_entity_poly.pdbx_strand_id
1 'polypeptide(L)' 'MIQQNQQAFLSIFKQMLAEQAKTNEMLAGFLQALAEDQGDEPDPDAAPQTYLSGEPVLGGR' A
#
# COMPACT_ATOMS: atom_id res chain seq x y z
N MET A 1 2.86 -35.98 26.26
CA MET A 1 3.57 -34.70 26.08
C MET A 1 3.85 -34.37 24.61
N ILE A 2 4.47 -35.24 23.80
CA ILE A 2 4.87 -34.92 22.40
C ILE A 2 3.68 -34.49 21.51
N GLN A 3 2.55 -35.19 21.57
CA GLN A 3 1.35 -34.85 20.77
C GLN A 3 0.71 -33.52 21.18
N GLN A 4 0.70 -33.17 22.47
CA GLN A 4 0.17 -31.88 22.94
C GLN A 4 1.01 -30.71 22.45
N ASN A 5 2.35 -30.86 22.44
CA ASN A 5 3.25 -29.85 21.91
C ASN A 5 3.07 -29.67 20.39
N GLN A 6 2.82 -30.75 19.65
CA GLN A 6 2.54 -30.67 18.22
C GLN A 6 1.22 -29.97 17.92
N GLN A 7 0.17 -30.22 18.70
CA GLN A 7 -1.11 -29.52 18.56
C GLN A 7 -0.99 -28.03 18.89
N ALA A 8 -0.26 -27.68 19.96
CA ALA A 8 0.01 -26.29 20.32
C ALA A 8 0.78 -25.55 19.21
N PHE A 9 1.83 -26.19 18.67
CA PHE A 9 2.57 -25.67 17.53
C PHE A 9 1.67 -25.42 16.31
N LEU A 10 0.87 -26.41 15.92
CA LEU A 10 -0.03 -26.28 14.77
C LEU A 10 -1.08 -25.18 14.97
N SER A 11 -1.55 -24.98 16.21
CA SER A 11 -2.48 -23.90 16.54
C SER A 11 -1.83 -22.53 16.34
N ILE A 12 -0.63 -22.34 16.90
CA ILE A 12 0.13 -21.10 16.78
C ILE A 12 0.49 -20.82 15.31
N PHE A 13 0.94 -21.85 14.60
CA PHE A 13 1.30 -21.72 13.18
C PHE A 13 0.10 -21.29 12.32
N LYS A 14 -1.09 -21.85 12.57
CA LYS A 14 -2.32 -21.42 11.89
C LYS A 14 -2.68 -19.95 12.19
N GLN A 15 -2.50 -19.51 13.42
CA GLN A 15 -2.74 -18.12 13.80
C GLN A 15 -1.79 -17.17 13.05
N MET A 16 -0.49 -17.50 12.99
CA MET A 16 0.50 -16.72 12.23
C MET A 16 0.17 -16.65 10.73
N LEU A 17 -0.24 -17.76 10.12
CA LEU A 17 -0.66 -17.78 8.70
C LEU A 17 -1.90 -16.90 8.46
N ALA A 18 -2.87 -16.91 9.39
CA ALA A 18 -4.05 -16.05 9.28
C ALA A 18 -3.71 -14.57 9.42
N GLU A 19 -2.80 -14.22 10.34
CA GLU A 19 -2.30 -12.85 10.49
C GLU A 19 -1.52 -12.39 9.24
N GLN A 20 -0.70 -13.26 8.66
CA GLN A 20 0.02 -12.98 7.42
C GLN A 20 -0.96 -12.74 6.26
N ALA A 21 -1.99 -13.58 6.10
CA ALA A 21 -3.00 -13.41 5.07
C ALA A 21 -3.72 -12.05 5.19
N LYS A 22 -4.14 -11.70 6.41
CA LYS A 22 -4.78 -10.39 6.69
C LYS A 22 -3.85 -9.22 6.38
N THR A 23 -2.57 -9.35 6.69
CA THR A 23 -1.56 -8.32 6.41
C THR A 23 -1.40 -8.14 4.90
N ASN A 24 -1.36 -9.24 4.14
CA ASN A 24 -1.26 -9.20 2.68
C ASN A 24 -2.51 -8.57 2.04
N GLU A 25 -3.70 -8.88 2.53
CA GLU A 25 -4.95 -8.24 2.08
C GLU A 25 -4.93 -6.72 2.31
N MET A 26 -4.47 -6.29 3.49
CA MET A 26 -4.34 -4.86 3.81
C MET A 26 -3.31 -4.16 2.90
N LEU A 27 -2.15 -4.79 2.67
CA LEU A 27 -1.13 -4.27 1.76
C LEU A 27 -1.64 -4.15 0.32
N ALA A 28 -2.38 -5.16 -0.16
CA ALA A 28 -3.00 -5.11 -1.48
C ALA A 28 -3.99 -3.94 -1.58
N GLY A 29 -4.81 -3.72 -0.54
CA GLY A 29 -5.72 -2.58 -0.47
C GLY A 29 -4.99 -1.22 -0.49
N PHE A 30 -3.87 -1.08 0.23
CA PHE A 30 -3.07 0.14 0.18
C PHE A 30 -2.44 0.37 -1.19
N LEU A 31 -1.92 -0.67 -1.83
CA LEU A 31 -1.36 -0.56 -3.18
C LEU A 31 -2.44 -0.15 -4.19
N GLN A 32 -3.64 -0.71 -4.07
CA GLN A 32 -4.77 -0.32 -4.90
C GLN A 32 -5.16 1.15 -4.67
N ALA A 33 -5.28 1.58 -3.41
CA ALA A 33 -5.61 2.97 -3.09
C ALA A 33 -4.54 3.95 -3.63
N LEU A 34 -3.26 3.60 -3.55
CA LEU A 34 -2.18 4.40 -4.13
C LEU A 34 -2.23 4.44 -5.66
N ALA A 35 -2.62 3.35 -6.32
CA ALA A 35 -2.78 3.32 -7.77
C ALA A 35 -4.01 4.12 -8.24
N GLU A 36 -5.08 4.14 -7.45
CA GLU A 36 -6.28 4.93 -7.72
C GLU A 36 -6.04 6.44 -7.47
N ASP A 37 -5.19 6.80 -6.50
CA ASP A 37 -4.74 8.19 -6.27
C ASP A 37 -3.82 8.70 -7.40
N GLN A 38 -3.15 7.79 -8.12
CA GLN A 38 -2.39 8.08 -9.34
C GLN A 38 -3.30 8.17 -10.59
N GLY A 39 -4.63 8.10 -10.44
CA GLY A 39 -5.62 8.10 -11.52
C GLY A 39 -5.68 9.36 -12.40
N ASP A 40 -4.90 10.38 -12.09
CA ASP A 40 -4.52 11.50 -12.97
C ASP A 40 -3.05 11.85 -12.67
N GLU A 41 -2.13 10.91 -12.84
CA GLU A 41 -0.70 11.23 -12.83
C GLU A 41 -0.48 12.39 -13.81
N PRO A 42 -0.04 13.58 -13.35
CA PRO A 42 0.33 14.63 -14.27
C PRO A 42 1.41 14.02 -15.15
N ASP A 43 1.21 14.06 -16.46
CA ASP A 43 2.19 13.62 -17.45
C ASP A 43 3.60 13.97 -16.93
N PRO A 44 4.49 12.99 -16.70
CA PRO A 44 5.80 13.27 -16.12
C PRO A 44 6.64 14.23 -16.99
N ASP A 45 6.23 14.42 -18.25
CA ASP A 45 6.79 15.40 -19.18
C ASP A 45 5.99 16.73 -19.21
N ALA A 46 4.89 16.86 -18.46
CA ALA A 46 4.14 18.10 -18.36
C ALA A 46 4.97 19.18 -17.67
N ALA A 47 4.97 20.37 -18.26
CA ALA A 47 5.61 21.53 -17.67
C ALA A 47 4.95 21.87 -16.32
N PRO A 48 5.74 22.13 -15.26
CA PRO A 48 5.21 22.48 -13.95
C PRO A 48 4.37 23.76 -14.04
N GLN A 49 3.14 23.71 -13.50
CA GLN A 49 2.20 24.83 -13.58
C GLN A 49 2.23 25.77 -12.36
N THR A 50 2.88 25.33 -11.28
CA THR A 50 2.91 26.06 -10.00
C THR A 50 4.30 25.98 -9.39
N TYR A 51 4.79 27.09 -8.82
CA TYR A 51 6.02 27.14 -8.03
C TYR A 51 5.83 26.46 -6.66
N LEU A 52 6.94 26.13 -5.99
CA LEU A 52 6.90 25.58 -4.61
C LEU A 52 6.26 26.54 -3.58
N SER A 53 6.16 27.83 -3.89
CA SER A 53 5.45 28.84 -3.09
C SER A 53 3.93 28.78 -3.22
N GLY A 54 3.40 28.00 -4.16
CA GLY A 54 1.98 27.97 -4.53
C GLY A 54 1.56 29.03 -5.55
N GLU A 55 2.49 29.88 -6.01
CA GLU A 55 2.22 30.86 -7.07
C GLU A 55 2.19 30.18 -8.45
N PRO A 56 1.29 30.59 -9.37
CA PRO A 56 1.24 30.04 -10.72
C PRO A 56 2.47 30.44 -11.55
N VAL A 57 2.92 29.55 -12.43
CA VAL A 57 4.02 29.85 -13.38
C VAL A 57 3.48 30.77 -14.48
N LEU A 58 4.05 31.97 -14.59
CA LEU A 58 3.66 32.96 -15.58
C LEU A 58 3.97 32.45 -17.00
N GLY A 59 2.93 32.10 -17.75
CA GLY A 59 3.04 31.67 -19.16
C GLY A 59 2.45 30.29 -19.47
N GLY A 60 1.89 29.56 -18.49
CA GLY A 60 1.15 28.32 -18.74
C GLY A 60 -0.25 28.57 -19.29
N ARG A 61 -0.38 28.73 -20.61
CA ARG A 61 -1.64 28.51 -21.36
C ARG A 61 -1.35 27.67 -22.58
#